data_AF-A0A1I5MK93-F1
#
_entry.id   AF-A0A1I5MK93-F1
#
_cell.length_a   1.000
_cell.length_b   1.000
_cell.length_c   1.000
_cell.angle_alpha   90.00
_cell.angle_beta   90.00
_cell.angle_gamma   90.00
#
_symmetry.space_group_name_H-M   'P 1'
#
loop_
_entity.id
_entity.type
_entity.pdbx_description
1 polymer ?
#
loop_
_entity_poly.entity_id
_entity_poly.type
_entity_poly.pdbx_seq_one_letter_code
_entity_poly.pdbx_strand_id
1 'polypeptide(L)'
;MSTLPAKFAKASFPEGRSEPPLPPLPRAVKYWDDFEEKDRILRFDSASKEIILHDDGRIFQYDLAPLSEFQSGVIVLITAHLLQSGDPSSAKIWLNHIFALVEKATPKIVNFLAHQTPQKVLDVWSTALLPEFTHAFEASCLKKVLHCFCRESVGSWAPPYHSMVSNLPSPRQDPFAIVRSGECFIPVADQKAIYSFIDETAKSLSSNDSVDLRRLIDATAIILADQHAFRCGTIARIKVADVRVHKGGVVHITAAVIKKQRHSQRIHITRKVRQDWAQIVRSLLELRDMEDTAADPNPKLLGLTPDEVTRCIADRTQSLTGTRWTATDFRHTSAQRQVDMGASADELADFMQHNSVLVGNVYFDQSPNQAKLVNDALAISPVYSVLPEIHRTRLIDKRALMGIPEERQIGAMPHGSPIAGIGACDSPQSLCQKNPVLSCYGCRKFLAVSDVKIHQHVVDTLRTVVMDFFKAGLGDERSPAYVQLKRTISIAQAFVDQFKEQPS
;
A
#
# COMPACT_ATOMS: atom_id res chain seq x y z
N MET A 1 -11.94 -22.65 -5.47
CA MET A 1 -11.63 -24.08 -5.65
C MET A 1 -11.04 -24.28 -7.05
N SER A 2 -9.72 -24.14 -7.19
CA SER A 2 -9.01 -24.53 -8.42
C SER A 2 -8.29 -25.86 -8.17
N THR A 3 -8.47 -26.75 -9.13
CA THR A 3 -7.82 -28.04 -9.28
C THR A 3 -6.34 -27.82 -9.54
N LEU A 4 -5.48 -28.12 -8.56
CA LEU A 4 -4.10 -28.51 -8.89
C LEU A 4 -4.23 -29.82 -9.66
N PRO A 5 -3.83 -29.87 -10.95
CA PRO A 5 -4.12 -31.02 -11.78
C PRO A 5 -3.24 -32.20 -11.36
N ALA A 6 -3.65 -33.39 -11.81
CA ALA A 6 -3.02 -34.70 -11.66
C ALA A 6 -1.56 -34.83 -12.19
N LYS A 7 -0.73 -33.80 -12.08
CA LYS A 7 0.59 -33.66 -12.73
C LYS A 7 1.78 -33.80 -11.77
N PHE A 8 1.62 -33.55 -10.46
CA PHE A 8 2.65 -33.90 -9.46
C PHE A 8 2.93 -35.41 -9.39
N ALA A 9 1.98 -36.25 -9.85
CA ALA A 9 2.15 -37.70 -9.95
C ALA A 9 3.12 -38.15 -11.07
N LYS A 10 3.46 -37.29 -12.05
CA LYS A 10 4.38 -37.62 -13.14
C LYS A 10 5.86 -37.42 -12.78
N ALA A 11 6.16 -36.68 -11.72
CA ALA A 11 7.51 -36.64 -11.17
C ALA A 11 7.75 -37.94 -10.41
N SER A 12 8.58 -38.82 -10.95
CA SER A 12 9.03 -40.04 -10.29
C SER A 12 9.86 -39.66 -9.06
N PHE A 13 9.20 -39.46 -7.92
CA PHE A 13 9.88 -39.27 -6.65
C PHE A 13 10.38 -40.63 -6.18
N PRO A 14 11.69 -40.82 -5.92
CA PRO A 14 12.23 -42.12 -5.57
C PRO A 14 11.58 -42.63 -4.28
N GLU A 15 10.87 -43.75 -4.37
CA GLU A 15 10.33 -44.48 -3.23
C GLU A 15 11.41 -45.41 -2.67
N GLY A 16 11.53 -45.50 -1.33
CA GLY A 16 12.42 -46.46 -0.67
C GLY A 16 13.63 -45.91 0.10
N ARG A 17 13.69 -44.61 0.44
CA ARG A 17 14.65 -44.09 1.43
C ARG A 17 13.99 -43.98 2.81
N SER A 18 14.72 -44.32 3.87
CA SER A 18 14.28 -44.10 5.26
C SER A 18 14.10 -42.60 5.50
N GLU A 19 12.96 -42.21 6.08
CA GLU A 19 12.65 -40.81 6.40
C GLU A 19 13.77 -40.19 7.25
N PRO A 20 14.23 -38.96 6.95
CA PRO A 20 15.28 -38.34 7.73
C PRO A 20 14.75 -38.12 9.16
N PRO A 21 15.60 -38.30 10.19
CA PRO A 21 15.18 -38.08 11.56
C PRO A 21 14.75 -36.62 11.73
N LEU A 22 13.60 -36.42 12.35
CA LEU A 22 13.15 -35.10 12.74
C LEU A 22 13.85 -34.68 14.04
N PRO A 23 14.11 -33.38 14.22
CA PRO A 23 14.52 -32.86 15.51
C PRO A 23 13.42 -33.06 16.57
N PRO A 24 13.74 -32.95 17.86
CA PRO A 24 12.75 -33.07 18.93
C PRO A 24 11.55 -32.14 18.71
N LEU A 25 10.36 -32.73 18.58
CA LEU A 25 9.14 -31.97 18.32
C LEU A 25 8.75 -31.14 19.57
N PRO A 26 8.33 -29.88 19.39
CA PRO A 26 7.83 -29.07 20.49
C PRO A 26 6.57 -29.71 21.09
N ARG A 27 6.48 -29.76 22.41
CA ARG A 27 5.27 -30.23 23.12
C ARG A 27 4.16 -29.19 23.20
N ALA A 28 4.54 -27.91 23.20
CA ALA A 28 3.60 -26.80 23.22
C ALA A 28 4.25 -25.52 22.70
N VAL A 29 3.42 -24.61 22.19
CA VAL A 29 3.83 -23.27 21.74
C VAL A 29 2.89 -22.24 22.34
N LYS A 30 3.48 -21.25 23.01
CA LYS A 30 2.76 -20.09 23.52
C LYS A 30 2.66 -19.03 22.42
N TYR A 31 1.49 -18.45 22.22
CA TYR A 31 1.26 -17.35 21.31
C TYR A 31 0.24 -16.35 21.88
N TRP A 32 0.29 -15.11 21.40
CA TRP A 32 -0.63 -14.06 21.81
C TRP A 32 -1.81 -14.00 20.83
N ASP A 33 -3.02 -14.21 21.33
CA ASP A 33 -4.27 -13.92 20.62
C ASP A 33 -4.57 -12.44 20.80
N ASP A 34 -4.42 -11.67 19.73
CA ASP A 34 -4.59 -10.23 19.78
C ASP A 34 -6.05 -9.78 19.77
N PHE A 35 -7.00 -10.68 19.50
CA PHE A 35 -8.43 -10.35 19.40
C PHE A 35 -9.05 -10.44 20.77
N GLU A 36 -8.80 -11.56 21.44
CA GLU A 36 -9.20 -11.80 22.83
C GLU A 36 -8.19 -11.24 23.85
N GLU A 37 -7.05 -10.72 23.39
CA GLU A 37 -5.99 -10.14 24.23
C GLU A 37 -5.54 -11.04 25.37
N LYS A 38 -5.23 -12.29 25.02
CA LYS A 38 -4.76 -13.27 25.98
C LYS A 38 -3.67 -14.16 25.42
N ASP A 39 -2.82 -14.59 26.33
CA ASP A 39 -1.85 -15.64 26.05
C ASP A 39 -2.57 -16.98 25.88
N ARG A 40 -2.26 -17.66 24.78
CA ARG A 40 -2.73 -19.01 24.50
C ARG A 40 -1.58 -19.98 24.40
N ILE A 41 -1.87 -21.24 24.69
CA ILE A 41 -0.92 -22.34 24.59
C ILE A 41 -1.53 -23.39 23.68
N LEU A 42 -0.92 -23.57 22.51
CA LEU A 42 -1.21 -24.70 21.64
C LEU A 42 -0.37 -25.88 22.11
N ARG A 43 -1.00 -27.01 22.42
CA ARG A 43 -0.31 -28.24 22.83
C ARG A 43 -0.32 -29.22 21.67
N PHE A 44 0.82 -29.84 21.42
CA PHE A 44 0.96 -30.92 20.46
C PHE A 44 0.94 -32.23 21.26
N ASP A 45 -0.20 -32.93 21.23
CA ASP A 45 -0.31 -34.26 21.80
C ASP A 45 -0.15 -35.29 20.69
N SER A 46 0.83 -36.18 20.84
CA SER A 46 1.07 -37.28 19.92
C SER A 46 -0.14 -38.21 19.77
N ALA A 47 -1.03 -38.26 20.78
CA ALA A 47 -2.24 -39.06 20.75
C ALA A 47 -3.41 -38.36 20.03
N SER A 48 -3.51 -37.03 20.10
CA SER A 48 -4.70 -36.30 19.62
C SER A 48 -4.77 -36.19 18.10
N LYS A 49 -3.66 -36.40 17.37
CA LYS A 49 -3.55 -36.27 15.89
C LYS A 49 -4.24 -35.03 15.31
N GLU A 50 -4.38 -33.97 16.09
CA GLU A 50 -5.11 -32.76 15.71
C GLU A 50 -4.37 -31.53 16.21
N ILE A 51 -4.43 -30.46 15.42
CA ILE A 51 -3.96 -29.13 15.81
C ILE A 51 -5.17 -28.22 15.96
N ILE A 52 -5.36 -27.67 17.16
CA ILE A 52 -6.43 -26.74 17.48
C ILE A 52 -5.83 -25.34 17.68
N LEU A 53 -6.07 -24.45 16.72
CA LEU A 53 -5.61 -23.06 16.72
C LEU A 53 -6.78 -22.13 17.01
N HIS A 54 -6.63 -21.27 18.01
CA HIS A 54 -7.55 -20.15 18.21
C HIS A 54 -7.00 -18.87 17.57
N ASP A 55 -7.82 -18.22 16.76
CA ASP A 55 -7.49 -16.96 16.09
C ASP A 55 -8.78 -16.16 15.84
N ASP A 56 -8.75 -14.86 16.07
CA ASP A 56 -9.84 -13.93 15.74
C ASP A 56 -11.22 -14.36 16.31
N GLY A 57 -11.24 -14.90 17.52
CA GLY A 57 -12.46 -15.36 18.21
C GLY A 57 -13.03 -16.68 17.69
N ARG A 58 -12.27 -17.42 16.88
CA ARG A 58 -12.68 -18.70 16.29
C ARG A 58 -11.67 -19.80 16.58
N ILE A 59 -12.14 -21.04 16.42
CA ILE A 59 -11.34 -22.25 16.54
C ILE A 59 -11.16 -22.85 15.14
N PHE A 60 -9.91 -23.10 14.78
CA PHE A 60 -9.51 -23.77 13.55
C PHE A 60 -8.89 -25.11 13.92
N GLN A 61 -9.41 -26.18 13.33
CA GLN A 61 -8.96 -27.55 13.57
C GLN A 61 -8.29 -28.08 12.30
N TYR A 62 -7.14 -28.72 12.49
CA TYR A 62 -6.40 -29.37 11.41
C TYR A 62 -6.16 -30.83 11.77
N ASP A 63 -6.69 -31.73 10.95
CA ASP A 63 -6.56 -33.18 11.13
C ASP A 63 -5.22 -33.69 10.57
N LEU A 64 -4.42 -34.30 11.43
CA LEU A 64 -3.14 -34.92 11.07
C LEU A 64 -3.28 -36.44 10.82
N ALA A 65 -4.44 -37.04 11.08
CA ALA A 65 -4.66 -38.48 10.91
C ALA A 65 -4.37 -39.00 9.49
N PRO A 66 -4.62 -38.24 8.40
CA PRO A 66 -4.28 -38.68 7.04
C PRO A 66 -2.78 -38.67 6.73
N LEU A 67 -1.93 -38.12 7.59
CA LEU A 67 -0.51 -37.88 7.33
C LEU A 67 0.38 -38.99 7.91
N SER A 68 1.56 -39.21 7.32
CA SER A 68 2.60 -40.05 7.93
C SER A 68 3.17 -39.41 9.19
N GLU A 69 3.80 -40.20 10.07
CA GLU A 69 4.42 -39.67 11.31
C GLU A 69 5.43 -38.55 11.03
N PHE A 70 6.27 -38.72 10.00
CA PHE A 70 7.18 -37.69 9.53
C PHE A 70 6.44 -36.42 9.07
N GLN A 71 5.38 -36.56 8.29
CA GLN A 71 4.60 -35.41 7.79
C GLN A 71 3.91 -34.66 8.93
N SER A 72 3.29 -35.38 9.87
CA SER A 72 2.73 -34.80 11.09
C SER A 72 3.80 -34.02 11.86
N GLY A 73 5.00 -34.60 12.04
CA GLY A 73 6.11 -33.94 12.70
C GLY A 73 6.59 -32.68 11.98
N VAL A 74 6.68 -32.69 10.65
CA VAL A 74 6.98 -31.49 9.84
C VAL A 74 5.93 -30.40 10.03
N ILE A 75 4.64 -30.75 10.00
CA ILE A 75 3.55 -29.79 10.21
C ILE A 75 3.62 -29.20 11.62
N VAL A 76 3.94 -29.99 12.64
CA VAL A 76 4.15 -29.50 14.02
C VAL A 76 5.29 -28.49 14.08
N LEU A 77 6.45 -28.79 13.46
CA LEU A 77 7.60 -27.87 13.40
C LEU A 77 7.24 -26.56 12.70
N ILE A 78 6.56 -26.64 11.55
CA ILE A 78 6.13 -25.45 10.79
C ILE A 78 5.13 -24.63 11.61
N THR A 79 4.14 -25.27 12.22
CA THR A 79 3.14 -24.60 13.07
C THR A 79 3.82 -23.84 14.20
N ALA A 80 4.74 -24.50 14.89
CA ALA A 80 5.51 -23.87 15.96
C ALA A 80 6.33 -22.67 15.46
N HIS A 81 7.02 -22.84 14.32
CA HIS A 81 7.79 -21.76 13.71
C HIS A 81 6.91 -20.57 13.31
N LEU A 82 5.75 -20.81 12.70
CA LEU A 82 4.82 -19.76 12.28
C LEU A 82 4.30 -18.95 13.47
N LEU A 83 3.90 -19.62 14.54
CA LEU A 83 3.38 -18.96 15.75
C LEU A 83 4.48 -18.23 16.54
N GLN A 84 5.71 -18.74 16.53
CA GLN A 84 6.84 -18.05 17.17
C GLN A 84 7.29 -16.81 16.38
N SER A 85 7.20 -16.84 15.05
CA SER A 85 7.73 -15.78 14.17
C SER A 85 6.69 -14.75 13.72
N GLY A 86 5.39 -15.02 13.86
CA GLY A 86 4.33 -14.16 13.35
C GLY A 86 3.11 -14.08 14.27
N ASP A 87 2.05 -13.44 13.77
CA ASP A 87 0.73 -13.42 14.40
C ASP A 87 -0.08 -14.69 14.05
N PRO A 88 -1.03 -15.09 14.92
CA PRO A 88 -1.83 -16.29 14.69
C PRO A 88 -2.62 -16.26 13.38
N SER A 89 -3.08 -15.09 12.93
CA SER A 89 -3.82 -14.98 11.66
C SER A 89 -2.93 -15.30 10.46
N SER A 90 -1.68 -14.81 10.46
CA SER A 90 -0.69 -15.19 9.44
C SER A 90 -0.39 -16.68 9.49
N ALA A 91 -0.22 -17.26 10.69
CA ALA A 91 0.02 -18.69 10.85
C ALA A 91 -1.14 -19.52 10.28
N LYS A 92 -2.38 -19.17 10.60
CA LYS A 92 -3.60 -19.79 10.05
C LYS A 92 -3.62 -19.76 8.52
N ILE A 93 -3.32 -18.62 7.90
CA ILE A 93 -3.28 -18.49 6.44
C ILE A 93 -2.26 -19.47 5.84
N TRP A 94 -1.04 -19.51 6.38
CA TRP A 94 -0.01 -20.43 5.90
C TRP A 94 -0.41 -21.90 6.12
N LEU A 95 -0.98 -22.25 7.28
CA LEU A 95 -1.44 -23.61 7.56
C LEU A 95 -2.54 -24.03 6.57
N ASN A 96 -3.55 -23.20 6.34
CA ASN A 96 -4.61 -23.51 5.37
C ASN A 96 -4.03 -23.80 3.97
N HIS A 97 -3.03 -23.01 3.53
CA HIS A 97 -2.39 -23.26 2.24
C HIS A 97 -1.48 -24.49 2.23
N ILE A 98 -0.77 -24.77 3.32
CA ILE A 98 0.07 -25.96 3.45
C ILE A 98 -0.78 -27.23 3.46
N PHE A 99 -1.88 -27.25 4.23
CA PHE A 99 -2.80 -28.39 4.24
C PHE A 99 -3.44 -28.60 2.87
N ALA A 100 -3.92 -27.53 2.23
CA ALA A 100 -4.44 -27.61 0.86
C ALA A 100 -3.39 -28.12 -0.14
N LEU A 101 -2.11 -27.78 0.06
CA LEU A 101 -1.01 -28.28 -0.77
C LEU A 101 -0.72 -29.77 -0.48
N VAL A 102 -0.68 -30.19 0.78
CA VAL A 102 -0.42 -31.58 1.17
C VAL A 102 -1.54 -32.51 0.69
N GLU A 103 -2.79 -32.06 0.79
CA GLU A 103 -3.96 -32.78 0.25
C GLU A 103 -3.91 -32.91 -1.28
N LYS A 104 -3.49 -31.86 -2.00
CA LYS A 104 -3.54 -31.81 -3.47
C LYS A 104 -2.28 -32.33 -4.19
N ALA A 105 -1.08 -32.02 -3.69
CA ALA A 105 0.19 -32.23 -4.40
C ALA A 105 0.78 -33.63 -4.21
N THR A 106 0.01 -34.55 -3.62
CA THR A 106 0.46 -35.85 -3.10
C THR A 106 1.45 -35.66 -1.93
N PRO A 107 1.26 -36.34 -0.78
CA PRO A 107 2.17 -36.27 0.38
C PRO A 107 3.67 -36.52 0.06
N LYS A 108 3.96 -37.04 -1.13
CA LYS A 108 5.29 -37.27 -1.71
C LYS A 108 6.14 -36.01 -1.86
N ILE A 109 5.58 -34.81 -2.07
CA ILE A 109 6.42 -33.61 -2.31
C ILE A 109 7.18 -33.16 -1.07
N VAL A 110 6.55 -33.19 0.12
CA VAL A 110 7.21 -32.83 1.38
C VAL A 110 8.33 -33.83 1.69
N ASN A 111 8.04 -35.12 1.48
CA ASN A 111 9.03 -36.17 1.64
C ASN A 111 10.18 -36.00 0.65
N PHE A 112 9.89 -35.74 -0.63
CA PHE A 112 10.92 -35.47 -1.63
C PHE A 112 11.84 -34.33 -1.21
N LEU A 113 11.26 -33.18 -0.82
CA LEU A 113 12.05 -32.02 -0.40
C LEU A 113 12.95 -32.33 0.79
N ALA A 114 12.48 -33.11 1.76
CA ALA A 114 13.27 -33.50 2.93
C ALA A 114 14.46 -34.44 2.60
N HIS A 115 14.32 -35.30 1.58
CA HIS A 115 15.32 -36.30 1.22
C HIS A 115 16.35 -35.84 0.18
N GLN A 116 16.09 -34.72 -0.50
CA GLN A 116 16.99 -34.20 -1.53
C GLN A 116 17.98 -33.19 -0.95
N THR A 117 19.13 -33.07 -1.63
CA THR A 117 20.08 -32.00 -1.35
C THR A 117 19.53 -30.66 -1.82
N PRO A 118 19.93 -29.54 -1.17
CA PRO A 118 19.53 -28.19 -1.60
C PRO A 118 19.80 -27.92 -3.09
N GLN A 119 20.94 -28.39 -3.61
CA GLN A 119 21.29 -28.26 -5.02
C GLN A 119 20.31 -29.01 -5.94
N LYS A 120 19.92 -30.24 -5.57
CA LYS A 120 18.98 -31.02 -6.38
C LYS A 120 17.59 -30.40 -6.39
N VAL A 121 17.16 -29.81 -5.28
CA VAL A 121 15.90 -29.06 -5.23
C VAL A 121 15.96 -27.81 -6.09
N LEU A 122 17.09 -27.09 -6.12
CA LEU A 122 17.25 -25.94 -7.02
C LEU A 122 17.07 -26.34 -8.50
N ASP A 123 17.70 -27.44 -8.91
CA ASP A 123 17.60 -27.95 -10.30
C ASP A 123 16.16 -28.33 -10.67
N VAL A 124 15.46 -29.02 -9.76
CA VAL A 124 14.08 -29.48 -9.95
C VAL A 124 13.07 -28.34 -9.81
N TRP A 125 13.40 -27.30 -9.04
CA TRP A 125 12.50 -26.18 -8.78
C TRP A 125 12.11 -25.47 -10.07
N SER A 126 13.09 -25.04 -10.86
CA SER A 126 12.81 -24.29 -12.09
C SER A 126 12.27 -25.18 -13.22
N THR A 127 12.67 -26.45 -13.25
CA THR A 127 12.37 -27.37 -14.36
C THR A 127 11.06 -28.16 -14.18
N ALA A 128 10.68 -28.46 -12.94
CA ALA A 128 9.53 -29.32 -12.66
C ALA A 128 8.51 -28.73 -11.69
N LEU A 129 8.91 -27.90 -10.72
CA LEU A 129 7.98 -27.34 -9.74
C LEU A 129 7.36 -26.01 -10.20
N LEU A 130 8.20 -25.07 -10.66
CA LEU A 130 7.77 -23.75 -11.09
C LEU A 130 6.72 -23.77 -12.22
N PRO A 131 6.86 -24.61 -13.27
CA PRO A 131 5.85 -24.69 -14.33
C PRO A 131 4.49 -25.20 -13.86
N GLU A 132 4.45 -25.90 -12.73
CA GLU A 132 3.21 -26.46 -12.15
C GLU A 132 2.53 -25.48 -11.19
N PHE A 133 3.20 -24.41 -10.77
CA PHE A 133 2.58 -23.38 -9.94
C PHE A 133 1.69 -22.48 -10.78
N THR A 134 0.41 -22.48 -10.45
CA THR A 134 -0.58 -21.56 -11.04
C THR A 134 -0.52 -20.20 -10.36
N HIS A 135 -0.18 -20.17 -9.06
CA HIS A 135 -0.17 -18.95 -8.27
C HIS A 135 1.10 -18.81 -7.43
N ALA A 136 1.53 -17.56 -7.19
CA ALA A 136 2.73 -17.26 -6.41
C ALA A 136 2.70 -17.78 -4.96
N PHE A 137 1.49 -17.94 -4.38
CA PHE A 137 1.35 -18.47 -3.02
C PHE A 137 1.80 -19.92 -2.91
N GLU A 138 1.64 -20.75 -3.96
CA GLU A 138 2.02 -22.17 -3.95
C GLU A 138 3.54 -22.32 -3.79
N ALA A 139 4.29 -21.56 -4.60
CA ALA A 139 5.73 -21.42 -4.48
C ALA A 139 6.13 -20.91 -3.09
N SER A 140 5.41 -19.91 -2.57
CA SER A 140 5.71 -19.31 -1.26
C SER A 140 5.47 -20.28 -0.10
N CYS A 141 4.47 -21.16 -0.20
CA CYS A 141 4.20 -22.21 0.79
C CYS A 141 5.36 -23.21 0.85
N LEU A 142 5.80 -23.71 -0.30
CA LEU A 142 6.94 -24.62 -0.35
C LEU A 142 8.24 -23.97 0.13
N LYS A 143 8.48 -22.70 -0.22
CA LYS A 143 9.61 -21.94 0.37
C LYS A 143 9.50 -21.86 1.90
N LYS A 144 8.29 -21.69 2.45
CA LYS A 144 8.09 -21.66 3.90
C LYS A 144 8.41 -23.01 4.56
N VAL A 145 8.03 -24.13 3.93
CA VAL A 145 8.44 -25.48 4.33
C VAL A 145 9.97 -25.62 4.31
N LEU A 146 10.62 -25.21 3.21
CA LEU A 146 12.08 -25.28 3.06
C LEU A 146 12.82 -24.37 4.06
N HIS A 147 12.28 -23.19 4.38
CA HIS A 147 12.82 -22.34 5.43
C HIS A 147 12.72 -23.00 6.81
N CYS A 148 11.64 -23.74 7.08
CA CYS A 148 11.54 -24.56 8.29
C CYS A 148 12.62 -25.66 8.29
N PHE A 149 12.81 -26.35 7.16
CA PHE A 149 13.87 -27.38 7.05
C PHE A 149 15.28 -26.81 7.24
N CYS A 150 15.56 -25.64 6.68
CA CYS A 150 16.84 -24.95 6.88
C CYS A 150 17.07 -24.64 8.36
N ARG A 151 16.05 -24.09 9.04
CA ARG A 151 16.16 -23.67 10.44
C ARG A 151 16.33 -24.86 11.39
N GLU A 152 15.51 -25.88 11.19
CA GLU A 152 15.44 -27.05 12.07
C GLU A 152 16.40 -28.18 11.65
N SER A 153 17.24 -27.93 10.64
CA SER A 153 18.23 -28.86 10.08
C SER A 153 17.64 -30.23 9.68
N VAL A 154 16.51 -30.21 8.97
CA VAL A 154 15.83 -31.43 8.52
C VAL A 154 16.55 -32.02 7.30
N GLY A 155 17.03 -33.27 7.40
CA GLY A 155 17.69 -33.96 6.31
C GLY A 155 19.01 -33.29 5.88
N SER A 156 19.14 -32.93 4.61
CA SER A 156 20.32 -32.21 4.07
C SER A 156 20.20 -30.68 4.16
N TRP A 157 19.12 -30.16 4.74
CA TRP A 157 18.90 -28.72 4.88
C TRP A 157 19.58 -28.19 6.15
N ALA A 158 20.05 -26.95 6.10
CA ALA A 158 20.77 -26.28 7.18
C ALA A 158 20.62 -24.75 7.06
N PRO A 159 20.87 -23.98 8.14
CA PRO A 159 20.67 -22.54 8.13
C PRO A 159 21.37 -21.76 6.99
N PRO A 160 22.58 -22.13 6.52
CA PRO A 160 23.22 -21.42 5.42
C PRO A 160 22.43 -21.39 4.10
N TYR A 161 21.47 -22.31 3.90
CA TYR A 161 20.67 -22.37 2.68
C TYR A 161 19.45 -21.43 2.68
N HIS A 162 19.21 -20.65 3.74
CA HIS A 162 18.09 -19.70 3.79
C HIS A 162 18.08 -18.73 2.60
N SER A 163 19.24 -18.14 2.26
CA SER A 163 19.36 -17.20 1.14
C SER A 163 19.02 -17.85 -0.20
N MET A 164 19.45 -19.11 -0.39
CA MET A 164 19.13 -19.90 -1.58
C MET A 164 17.61 -20.10 -1.71
N VAL A 165 16.94 -20.49 -0.62
CA VAL A 165 15.48 -20.70 -0.62
C VAL A 165 14.73 -19.39 -0.90
N SER A 166 15.18 -18.26 -0.34
CA SER A 166 14.56 -16.95 -0.59
C SER A 166 14.63 -16.55 -2.06
N ASN A 167 15.71 -16.93 -2.76
CA ASN A 167 15.95 -16.59 -4.16
C ASN A 167 15.30 -17.56 -5.17
N LEU A 168 14.65 -18.63 -4.71
CA LEU A 168 13.94 -19.53 -5.61
C LEU A 168 12.87 -18.74 -6.40
N PRO A 169 12.69 -18.97 -7.71
CA PRO A 169 11.73 -18.22 -8.49
C PRO A 169 10.28 -18.54 -8.07
N SER A 170 9.40 -17.57 -8.26
CA SER A 170 7.95 -17.71 -8.09
C SER A 170 7.25 -17.21 -9.36
N PRO A 171 6.03 -17.70 -9.67
CA PRO A 171 5.21 -17.10 -10.72
C PRO A 171 5.14 -15.58 -10.56
N ARG A 172 5.28 -14.84 -11.67
CA ARG A 172 5.19 -13.38 -11.65
C ARG A 172 3.77 -12.99 -11.22
N GLN A 173 3.68 -12.17 -10.18
CA GLN A 173 2.43 -11.56 -9.74
C GLN A 173 2.60 -10.05 -9.76
N ASP A 174 1.68 -9.35 -10.38
CA ASP A 174 1.56 -7.90 -10.24
C ASP A 174 0.61 -7.60 -9.07
N PRO A 175 1.14 -7.23 -7.89
CA PRO A 175 0.31 -7.03 -6.70
C PRO A 175 -0.63 -5.82 -6.84
N PHE A 176 -0.40 -4.94 -7.81
CA PHE A 176 -1.19 -3.73 -8.01
C PHE A 176 -2.02 -3.75 -9.31
N ALA A 177 -2.14 -4.92 -9.97
CA ALA A 177 -2.89 -5.05 -11.21
C ALA A 177 -4.33 -4.52 -11.09
N ILE A 178 -5.02 -4.83 -9.98
CA ILE A 178 -6.41 -4.41 -9.75
C ILE A 178 -6.56 -2.89 -9.53
N VAL A 179 -5.51 -2.25 -9.01
CA VAL A 179 -5.48 -0.79 -8.84
C VAL A 179 -5.24 -0.12 -10.20
N ARG A 180 -4.36 -0.70 -11.03
CA ARG A 180 -4.09 -0.21 -12.39
C ARG A 180 -5.26 -0.45 -13.36
N SER A 181 -6.02 -1.53 -13.18
CA SER A 181 -7.25 -1.77 -13.94
C SER A 181 -8.40 -0.87 -13.50
N GLY A 182 -8.32 -0.32 -12.28
CA GLY A 182 -9.36 0.51 -11.67
C GLY A 182 -10.56 -0.29 -11.15
N GLU A 183 -10.54 -1.62 -11.25
CA GLU A 183 -11.66 -2.49 -10.86
C GLU A 183 -11.94 -2.48 -9.36
N CYS A 184 -10.94 -2.16 -8.52
CA CYS A 184 -11.11 -2.07 -7.07
C CYS A 184 -11.76 -0.75 -6.61
N PHE A 185 -12.00 0.22 -7.50
CA PHE A 185 -12.60 1.50 -7.13
C PHE A 185 -14.12 1.42 -7.19
N ILE A 186 -14.77 1.64 -6.05
CA ILE A 186 -16.23 1.74 -5.96
C ILE A 186 -16.73 2.84 -6.91
N PRO A 187 -17.66 2.58 -7.84
CA PRO A 187 -18.20 3.59 -8.74
C PRO A 187 -18.94 4.72 -8.01
N VAL A 188 -19.00 5.91 -8.60
CA VAL A 188 -19.66 7.09 -7.99
C VAL A 188 -21.13 6.85 -7.66
N ALA A 189 -21.85 6.11 -8.51
CA ALA A 189 -23.26 5.74 -8.27
C ALA A 189 -23.42 4.91 -7.00
N ASP A 190 -22.56 3.91 -6.82
CA ASP A 190 -22.54 3.02 -5.65
C ASP A 190 -22.11 3.78 -4.39
N GLN A 191 -21.08 4.62 -4.48
CA GLN A 191 -20.67 5.51 -3.39
C GLN A 191 -21.84 6.39 -2.93
N LYS A 192 -22.61 6.96 -3.87
CA LYS A 192 -23.78 7.78 -3.56
C LYS A 192 -24.83 6.98 -2.79
N ALA A 193 -25.15 5.75 -3.22
CA ALA A 193 -26.11 4.89 -2.51
C ALA A 193 -25.64 4.54 -1.09
N ILE A 194 -24.35 4.25 -0.93
CA ILE A 194 -23.73 3.97 0.37
C ILE A 194 -23.80 5.20 1.29
N TYR A 195 -23.48 6.39 0.78
CA TYR A 195 -23.53 7.63 1.56
C TYR A 195 -24.95 8.05 1.91
N SER A 196 -25.91 7.88 1.02
CA SER A 196 -27.33 8.08 1.33
C SER A 196 -27.76 7.20 2.51
N PHE A 197 -27.36 5.92 2.54
CA PHE A 197 -27.67 5.03 3.66
C PHE A 197 -27.11 5.54 5.00
N ILE A 198 -25.87 6.03 5.02
CA ILE A 198 -25.26 6.58 6.24
C ILE A 198 -25.97 7.87 6.66
N ASP A 199 -26.20 8.78 5.72
CA ASP A 199 -26.84 10.07 5.98
C ASP A 199 -28.30 9.91 6.44
N GLU A 200 -29.05 8.97 5.86
CA GLU A 200 -30.40 8.61 6.31
C GLU A 200 -30.39 8.02 7.73
N THR A 201 -29.41 7.18 8.04
CA THR A 201 -29.25 6.62 9.39
C THR A 201 -28.97 7.72 10.42
N ALA A 202 -28.09 8.68 10.08
CA ALA A 202 -27.82 9.84 10.93
C ALA A 202 -29.07 10.73 11.10
N LYS A 203 -29.83 10.96 10.02
CA LYS A 203 -31.08 11.74 10.06
C LYS A 203 -32.14 11.10 10.95
N SER A 204 -32.37 9.79 10.84
CA SER A 204 -33.31 9.06 11.71
C SER A 204 -32.95 9.23 13.20
N LEU A 205 -31.66 9.14 13.54
CA LEU A 205 -31.21 9.39 14.92
C LEU A 205 -31.42 10.84 15.35
N SER A 206 -31.18 11.83 14.47
CA SER A 206 -31.45 13.24 14.77
C SER A 206 -32.94 13.54 14.97
N SER A 207 -33.82 12.78 14.32
CA SER A 207 -35.28 12.86 14.50
C SER A 207 -35.80 12.09 15.72
N ASN A 208 -34.92 11.48 16.52
CA ASN A 208 -35.26 10.55 17.61
C ASN A 208 -36.07 9.32 17.17
N ASP A 209 -35.93 8.90 15.91
CA ASP A 209 -36.49 7.63 15.46
C ASP A 209 -35.68 6.46 16.04
N SER A 210 -36.35 5.35 16.35
CA SER A 210 -35.66 4.14 16.76
C SER A 210 -34.88 3.55 15.57
N VAL A 211 -33.56 3.48 15.69
CA VAL A 211 -32.70 2.80 14.71
C VAL A 211 -32.24 1.47 15.29
N ASP A 212 -32.40 0.40 14.51
CA ASP A 212 -31.99 -0.93 14.96
C ASP A 212 -30.47 -1.04 15.13
N LEU A 213 -30.05 -1.91 16.06
CA LEU A 213 -28.64 -2.14 16.38
C LEU A 213 -27.83 -2.60 15.16
N ARG A 214 -28.44 -3.40 14.27
CA ARG A 214 -27.72 -3.94 13.12
C ARG A 214 -27.37 -2.84 12.12
N ARG A 215 -28.25 -1.88 11.90
CA ARG A 215 -28.06 -0.71 11.06
C ARG A 215 -26.97 0.19 11.61
N LEU A 216 -26.92 0.39 12.93
CA LEU A 216 -25.83 1.13 13.59
C LEU A 216 -24.48 0.44 13.41
N ILE A 217 -24.42 -0.88 13.57
CA ILE A 217 -23.21 -1.69 13.36
C ILE A 217 -22.75 -1.59 11.90
N ASP A 218 -23.66 -1.81 10.95
CA ASP A 218 -23.35 -1.78 9.51
C ASP A 218 -22.84 -0.39 9.09
N ALA A 219 -23.53 0.68 9.51
CA ALA A 219 -23.12 2.06 9.21
C ALA A 219 -21.76 2.40 9.85
N THR A 220 -21.53 2.02 11.10
CA THR A 220 -20.26 2.25 11.80
C THR A 220 -19.11 1.50 11.12
N ALA A 221 -19.32 0.24 10.72
CA ALA A 221 -18.30 -0.54 10.00
C ALA A 221 -17.92 0.11 8.66
N ILE A 222 -18.91 0.60 7.89
CA ILE A 222 -18.68 1.28 6.61
C ILE A 222 -17.95 2.62 6.83
N ILE A 223 -18.36 3.43 7.82
CA ILE A 223 -17.70 4.71 8.16
C ILE A 223 -16.21 4.48 8.45
N LEU A 224 -15.89 3.47 9.25
CA LEU A 224 -14.51 3.15 9.61
C LEU A 224 -13.67 2.67 8.41
N ALA A 225 -14.28 1.90 7.50
CA ALA A 225 -13.61 1.45 6.28
C ALA A 225 -13.39 2.60 5.28
N ASP A 226 -14.40 3.45 5.04
CA ASP A 226 -14.34 4.56 4.08
C ASP A 226 -13.52 5.74 4.62
N GLN A 227 -13.86 6.28 5.78
CA GLN A 227 -13.24 7.54 6.26
C GLN A 227 -11.78 7.36 6.70
N HIS A 228 -11.40 6.17 7.15
CA HIS A 228 -10.10 5.92 7.78
C HIS A 228 -9.29 4.79 7.13
N ALA A 229 -9.80 4.16 6.06
CA ALA A 229 -9.15 3.05 5.38
C ALA A 229 -8.77 1.88 6.31
N PHE A 230 -9.53 1.68 7.41
CA PHE A 230 -9.26 0.61 8.36
C PHE A 230 -9.56 -0.75 7.75
N ARG A 231 -8.67 -1.71 7.98
CA ARG A 231 -8.90 -3.11 7.60
C ARG A 231 -9.93 -3.75 8.52
N CYS A 232 -10.66 -4.77 8.05
CA CYS A 232 -11.66 -5.48 8.88
C CYS A 232 -11.09 -5.96 10.22
N GLY A 233 -9.86 -6.49 10.23
CA GLY A 233 -9.18 -6.91 11.46
C GLY A 233 -8.91 -5.77 12.44
N THR A 234 -8.71 -4.54 11.95
CA THR A 234 -8.57 -3.34 12.80
C THR A 234 -9.93 -2.91 13.32
N ILE A 235 -10.94 -2.85 12.45
CA ILE A 235 -12.32 -2.47 12.79
C ILE A 235 -12.89 -3.37 13.90
N ALA A 236 -12.73 -4.68 13.77
CA ALA A 236 -13.23 -5.67 14.72
C ALA A 236 -12.59 -5.57 16.13
N ARG A 237 -11.41 -4.96 16.25
CA ARG A 237 -10.66 -4.87 17.51
C ARG A 237 -10.91 -3.58 18.28
N ILE A 238 -11.58 -2.59 17.68
CA ILE A 238 -11.94 -1.34 18.36
C ILE A 238 -12.87 -1.68 19.52
N LYS A 239 -12.52 -1.23 20.71
CA LYS A 239 -13.32 -1.42 21.92
C LYS A 239 -14.15 -0.19 22.23
N VAL A 240 -15.13 -0.35 23.12
CA VAL A 240 -15.89 0.77 23.71
C VAL A 240 -14.93 1.81 24.31
N ALA A 241 -13.92 1.38 25.08
CA ALA A 241 -12.94 2.31 25.69
C ALA A 241 -12.05 3.05 24.68
N ASP A 242 -11.99 2.60 23.42
CA ASP A 242 -11.21 3.26 22.36
C ASP A 242 -11.97 4.42 21.71
N VAL A 243 -13.26 4.58 22.02
CA VAL A 243 -14.13 5.65 21.53
C VAL A 243 -14.21 6.76 22.58
N ARG A 244 -13.85 7.99 22.18
CA ARG A 244 -13.93 9.17 23.03
C ARG A 244 -14.92 10.17 22.46
N VAL A 245 -15.93 10.51 23.26
CA VAL A 245 -16.91 11.56 22.94
C VAL A 245 -16.52 12.84 23.67
N HIS A 246 -16.24 13.90 22.92
CA HIS A 246 -15.88 15.21 23.47
C HIS A 246 -17.08 16.16 23.53
N LYS A 247 -16.90 17.29 24.22
CA LYS A 247 -17.88 18.39 24.25
C LYS A 247 -18.26 18.80 22.81
N GLY A 248 -19.55 18.97 22.57
CA GLY A 248 -20.09 19.25 21.22
C GLY A 248 -20.35 18.00 20.37
N GLY A 249 -20.24 16.79 20.93
CA GLY A 249 -20.57 15.54 20.24
C GLY A 249 -19.52 15.06 19.24
N VAL A 250 -18.30 15.60 19.30
CA VAL A 250 -17.17 15.17 18.47
C VAL A 250 -16.70 13.79 18.94
N VAL A 251 -16.60 12.84 18.01
CA VAL A 251 -16.16 11.48 18.29
C VAL A 251 -14.75 11.24 17.75
N HIS A 252 -13.86 10.75 18.62
CA HIS A 252 -12.56 10.22 18.22
C HIS A 252 -12.51 8.71 18.46
N ILE A 253 -11.90 7.99 17.53
CA ILE A 253 -11.70 6.54 17.62
C ILE A 253 -10.20 6.27 17.60
N THR A 254 -9.73 5.49 18.55
CA THR A 254 -8.35 5.01 18.61
C THR A 254 -8.28 3.58 18.11
N ALA A 255 -7.39 3.29 17.16
CA ALA A 255 -7.27 1.95 16.59
C ALA A 255 -5.82 1.48 16.61
N ALA A 256 -5.61 0.21 16.95
CA ALA A 256 -4.31 -0.45 16.83
C ALA A 256 -4.09 -0.92 15.39
N VAL A 257 -3.03 -0.44 14.77
CA VAL A 257 -2.82 -0.50 13.32
C VAL A 257 -1.85 -1.58 12.89
N ILE A 258 -0.83 -1.84 13.71
CA ILE A 258 0.22 -2.81 13.38
C ILE A 258 0.02 -4.08 14.20
N LYS A 259 -0.10 -5.21 13.50
CA LYS A 259 -0.03 -6.56 14.08
C LYS A 259 1.42 -6.88 14.47
N LYS A 260 1.88 -6.38 15.62
CA LYS A 260 3.08 -6.90 16.30
C LYS A 260 2.70 -7.78 17.47
N GLN A 261 3.50 -8.82 17.69
CA GLN A 261 3.29 -9.81 18.77
C GLN A 261 3.23 -9.16 20.16
N ARG A 262 3.97 -8.07 20.41
CA ARG A 262 3.97 -7.37 21.70
C ARG A 262 3.11 -6.11 21.65
N HIS A 263 2.25 -5.93 22.66
CA HIS A 263 1.39 -4.76 22.82
C HIS A 263 2.19 -3.44 22.83
N SER A 264 3.35 -3.41 23.49
CA SER A 264 4.22 -2.22 23.56
C SER A 264 4.79 -1.76 22.22
N GLN A 265 4.68 -2.58 21.18
CA GLN A 265 5.17 -2.28 19.83
C GLN A 265 4.04 -1.96 18.85
N ARG A 266 2.78 -1.96 19.31
CA ARG A 266 1.63 -1.60 18.47
C ARG A 266 1.55 -0.09 18.33
N ILE A 267 1.36 0.34 17.09
CA ILE A 267 1.09 1.74 16.79
C ILE A 267 -0.42 1.96 16.91
N HIS A 268 -0.81 2.92 17.74
CA HIS A 268 -2.18 3.37 17.87
C HIS A 268 -2.34 4.68 17.10
N ILE A 269 -3.42 4.79 16.32
CA ILE A 269 -3.80 6.03 15.67
C ILE A 269 -5.14 6.49 16.20
N THR A 270 -5.25 7.79 16.49
CA THR A 270 -6.52 8.40 16.85
C THR A 270 -7.02 9.21 15.66
N ARG A 271 -8.27 8.99 15.27
CA ARG A 271 -8.92 9.68 14.14
C ARG A 271 -10.28 10.23 14.55
N LYS A 272 -10.62 11.40 14.02
CA LYS A 272 -11.90 12.06 14.23
C LYS A 272 -12.94 11.54 13.24
N VAL A 273 -14.10 11.10 13.72
CA VAL A 273 -15.25 10.77 12.88
C VAL A 273 -15.89 12.06 12.36
N ARG A 274 -16.34 12.07 11.10
CA ARG A 274 -17.06 13.21 10.52
C ARG A 274 -18.24 13.59 11.41
N GLN A 275 -18.44 14.89 11.65
CA GLN A 275 -19.42 15.37 12.63
C GLN A 275 -20.84 14.89 12.32
N ASP A 276 -21.23 14.89 11.04
CA ASP A 276 -22.57 14.48 10.59
C ASP A 276 -22.85 13.00 10.86
N TRP A 277 -21.80 12.19 10.99
CA TRP A 277 -21.88 10.74 11.23
C TRP A 277 -21.57 10.36 12.67
N ALA A 278 -21.07 11.30 13.47
CA ALA A 278 -20.68 11.08 14.86
C ALA A 278 -21.85 10.59 15.72
N GLN A 279 -23.08 10.99 15.41
CA GLN A 279 -24.27 10.51 16.13
C GLN A 279 -24.47 8.99 16.00
N ILE A 280 -24.17 8.39 14.85
CA ILE A 280 -24.30 6.94 14.64
C ILE A 280 -23.41 6.18 15.61
N VAL A 281 -22.14 6.59 15.72
CA VAL A 281 -21.18 5.95 16.61
C VAL A 281 -21.54 6.18 18.08
N ARG A 282 -22.04 7.37 18.44
CA ARG A 282 -22.50 7.66 19.81
C ARG A 282 -23.69 6.80 20.22
N SER A 283 -24.69 6.67 19.36
CA SER A 283 -25.85 5.84 19.65
C SER A 283 -25.48 4.36 19.79
N LEU A 284 -24.51 3.87 18.98
CA LEU A 284 -23.97 2.52 19.17
C LEU A 284 -23.24 2.40 20.52
N LEU A 285 -22.44 3.40 20.89
CA LEU A 285 -21.71 3.42 22.16
C LEU A 285 -22.67 3.41 23.36
N GLU A 286 -23.72 4.22 23.33
CA GLU A 286 -24.75 4.28 24.37
C GLU A 286 -25.45 2.92 24.54
N LEU A 287 -25.77 2.23 23.44
CA LEU A 287 -26.33 0.88 23.51
C LEU A 287 -25.36 -0.14 24.12
N ARG A 288 -24.05 -0.01 23.84
CA ARG A 288 -23.00 -0.89 24.41
C ARG A 288 -22.77 -0.63 25.89
N ASP A 289 -22.86 0.63 26.33
CA ASP A 289 -22.74 0.99 27.75
C ASP A 289 -23.92 0.47 28.58
N MET A 290 -25.07 0.20 27.96
CA MET A 290 -26.24 -0.41 28.61
C MET A 290 -26.18 -1.94 28.68
N GLU A 291 -25.24 -2.59 27.98
CA GLU A 291 -25.07 -4.05 28.05
C GLU A 291 -24.39 -4.45 29.37
N ASP A 292 -24.78 -5.63 29.90
CA ASP A 292 -24.17 -6.16 31.13
C ASP A 292 -22.71 -6.54 30.86
N THR A 293 -21.78 -5.75 31.40
CA THR A 293 -20.33 -5.92 31.24
C THR A 293 -19.73 -6.97 32.17
N ALA A 294 -20.55 -7.73 32.91
CA ALA A 294 -20.08 -8.77 33.83
C ALA A 294 -19.17 -9.83 33.18
N ALA A 295 -19.33 -10.10 31.87
CA ALA A 295 -18.55 -11.10 31.13
C ALA A 295 -17.29 -10.54 30.43
N ASP A 296 -17.33 -9.29 29.97
CA ASP A 296 -16.21 -8.60 29.31
C ASP A 296 -16.17 -7.13 29.77
N PRO A 297 -15.18 -6.73 30.60
CA PRO A 297 -15.09 -5.37 31.12
C PRO A 297 -14.75 -4.32 30.06
N ASN A 298 -14.39 -4.72 28.83
CA ASN A 298 -14.13 -3.78 27.74
C ASN A 298 -14.54 -4.36 26.38
N PRO A 299 -15.85 -4.46 26.11
CA PRO A 299 -16.37 -5.14 24.94
C PRO A 299 -15.95 -4.44 23.64
N LYS A 300 -15.92 -5.23 22.55
CA LYS A 300 -15.68 -4.70 21.21
C LYS A 300 -16.85 -3.81 20.79
N LEU A 301 -16.55 -2.65 20.20
CA LEU A 301 -17.56 -1.66 19.78
C LEU A 301 -18.64 -2.29 18.88
N LEU A 302 -18.22 -3.04 17.85
CA LEU A 302 -19.16 -3.72 16.94
C LEU A 302 -19.67 -5.06 17.49
N GLY A 303 -18.94 -5.71 18.39
CA GLY A 303 -19.24 -7.07 18.83
C GLY A 303 -19.09 -8.14 17.74
N LEU A 304 -18.27 -7.88 16.71
CA LEU A 304 -18.08 -8.76 15.55
C LEU A 304 -16.62 -9.23 15.42
N THR A 305 -16.43 -10.47 14.96
CA THR A 305 -15.12 -10.99 14.50
C THR A 305 -14.70 -10.33 13.17
N PRO A 306 -13.41 -10.32 12.79
CA PRO A 306 -12.93 -9.77 11.51
C PRO A 306 -13.66 -10.31 10.27
N ASP A 307 -13.97 -11.60 10.26
CA ASP A 307 -14.73 -12.25 9.19
C ASP A 307 -16.20 -11.80 9.17
N GLU A 308 -16.78 -11.52 10.34
CA GLU A 308 -18.13 -10.96 10.44
C GLU A 308 -18.18 -9.51 10.01
N VAL A 309 -17.16 -8.70 10.31
CA VAL A 309 -17.02 -7.34 9.76
C VAL A 309 -16.93 -7.39 8.23
N THR A 310 -16.15 -8.33 7.69
CA THR A 310 -16.06 -8.54 6.24
C THR A 310 -17.42 -8.85 5.62
N ARG A 311 -18.19 -9.77 6.21
CA ARG A 311 -19.54 -10.09 5.75
C ARG A 311 -20.51 -8.93 5.93
N CYS A 312 -20.48 -8.26 7.09
CA CYS A 312 -21.28 -7.08 7.42
C CYS A 312 -21.17 -6.00 6.33
N ILE A 313 -19.94 -5.60 5.96
CA ILE A 313 -19.72 -4.58 4.93
C ILE A 313 -20.15 -5.10 3.56
N ALA A 314 -19.78 -6.33 3.19
CA ALA A 314 -20.07 -6.89 1.87
C ALA A 314 -21.56 -7.13 1.63
N ASP A 315 -22.28 -7.65 2.63
CA ASP A 315 -23.72 -7.92 2.53
C ASP A 315 -24.52 -6.62 2.52
N ARG A 316 -24.13 -5.64 3.36
CA ARG A 316 -24.78 -4.34 3.38
C ARG A 316 -24.59 -3.61 2.06
N THR A 317 -23.36 -3.54 1.52
CA THR A 317 -23.12 -2.85 0.25
C THR A 317 -23.82 -3.54 -0.91
N GLN A 318 -23.86 -4.88 -0.93
CA GLN A 318 -24.64 -5.63 -1.92
C GLN A 318 -26.13 -5.29 -1.86
N SER A 319 -26.70 -5.16 -0.66
CA SER A 319 -28.10 -4.78 -0.51
C SER A 319 -28.41 -3.37 -1.00
N LEU A 320 -27.42 -2.46 -0.96
CA LEU A 320 -27.58 -1.06 -1.35
C LEU A 320 -27.32 -0.82 -2.83
N THR A 321 -26.37 -1.55 -3.43
CA THR A 321 -25.87 -1.24 -4.78
C THR A 321 -26.00 -2.41 -5.77
N GLY A 322 -26.32 -3.61 -5.30
CA GLY A 322 -26.30 -4.84 -6.11
C GLY A 322 -24.90 -5.46 -6.26
N THR A 323 -23.85 -4.82 -5.74
CA THR A 323 -22.46 -5.31 -5.80
C THR A 323 -21.86 -5.46 -4.40
N ARG A 324 -21.14 -6.56 -4.17
CA ARG A 324 -20.44 -6.81 -2.89
C ARG A 324 -19.16 -5.99 -2.85
N TRP A 325 -19.17 -4.88 -2.11
CA TRP A 325 -17.98 -4.08 -1.83
C TRP A 325 -17.41 -4.42 -0.46
N THR A 326 -16.09 -4.54 -0.37
CA THR A 326 -15.37 -4.92 0.85
C THR A 326 -14.62 -3.73 1.45
N ALA A 327 -14.16 -3.85 2.70
CA ALA A 327 -13.30 -2.83 3.31
C ALA A 327 -12.01 -2.56 2.51
N THR A 328 -11.53 -3.55 1.76
CA THR A 328 -10.38 -3.39 0.86
C THR A 328 -10.71 -2.43 -0.28
N ASP A 329 -11.89 -2.55 -0.88
CA ASP A 329 -12.35 -1.66 -1.97
C ASP A 329 -12.53 -0.22 -1.45
N PHE A 330 -13.17 -0.04 -0.29
CA PHE A 330 -13.26 1.28 0.37
C PHE A 330 -11.88 1.89 0.62
N ARG A 331 -10.93 1.07 1.04
CA ARG A 331 -9.55 1.50 1.27
C ARG A 331 -8.85 1.91 -0.02
N HIS A 332 -9.02 1.19 -1.14
CA HIS A 332 -8.49 1.60 -2.44
C HIS A 332 -9.14 2.89 -2.95
N THR A 333 -10.47 2.97 -2.89
CA THR A 333 -11.22 4.18 -3.27
C THR A 333 -10.79 5.39 -2.46
N SER A 334 -10.65 5.25 -1.14
CA SER A 334 -10.28 6.36 -0.26
C SER A 334 -8.83 6.79 -0.45
N ALA A 335 -7.92 5.84 -0.69
CA ALA A 335 -6.55 6.14 -1.09
C ALA A 335 -6.51 6.95 -2.40
N GLN A 336 -7.28 6.55 -3.42
CA GLN A 336 -7.37 7.28 -4.68
C GLN A 336 -7.92 8.69 -4.47
N ARG A 337 -8.98 8.84 -3.67
CA ARG A 337 -9.55 10.17 -3.35
C ARG A 337 -8.53 11.09 -2.66
N GLN A 338 -7.72 10.58 -1.73
CA GLN A 338 -6.66 11.37 -1.09
C GLN A 338 -5.65 11.88 -2.12
N VAL A 339 -5.22 11.02 -3.04
CA VAL A 339 -4.30 11.41 -4.12
C VAL A 339 -4.92 12.44 -5.05
N ASP A 340 -6.20 12.26 -5.41
CA ASP A 340 -6.94 13.18 -6.27
C ASP A 340 -7.16 14.54 -5.60
N MET A 341 -7.19 14.59 -4.26
CA MET A 341 -7.22 15.81 -3.44
C MET A 341 -5.84 16.46 -3.26
N GLY A 342 -4.77 15.83 -3.77
CA GLY A 342 -3.41 16.37 -3.72
C GLY A 342 -2.60 15.95 -2.50
N ALA A 343 -3.00 14.89 -1.78
CA ALA A 343 -2.20 14.36 -0.67
C ALA A 343 -0.81 13.93 -1.14
N SER A 344 0.20 14.22 -0.32
CA SER A 344 1.57 13.75 -0.53
C SER A 344 1.69 12.24 -0.32
N ALA A 345 2.78 11.65 -0.82
CA ALA A 345 3.03 10.21 -0.68
C ALA A 345 3.19 9.78 0.80
N ASP A 346 3.71 10.67 1.66
CA ASP A 346 3.83 10.43 3.10
C ASP A 346 2.47 10.48 3.80
N GLU A 347 1.62 11.45 3.45
CA GLU A 347 0.24 11.54 3.97
C GLU A 347 -0.60 10.33 3.55
N LEU A 348 -0.44 9.88 2.30
CA LEU A 348 -1.09 8.66 1.84
C LEU A 348 -0.57 7.43 2.60
N ALA A 349 0.74 7.33 2.84
CA ALA A 349 1.32 6.23 3.59
C ALA A 349 0.82 6.19 5.05
N ASP A 350 0.71 7.35 5.72
CA ASP A 350 0.13 7.45 7.07
C ASP A 350 -1.36 7.11 7.08
N PHE A 351 -2.14 7.63 6.12
CA PHE A 351 -3.56 7.33 5.97
C PHE A 351 -3.79 5.83 5.75
N MET A 352 -3.04 5.23 4.83
CA MET A 352 -3.08 3.80 4.55
C MET A 352 -2.39 2.98 5.64
N GLN A 353 -1.65 3.56 6.57
CA GLN A 353 -0.93 2.81 7.60
C GLN A 353 0.08 1.82 6.99
N HIS A 354 0.85 2.29 6.02
CA HIS A 354 1.95 1.55 5.41
C HIS A 354 3.29 1.99 6.01
N ASN A 355 4.21 1.04 6.18
CA ASN A 355 5.59 1.35 6.58
C ASN A 355 6.46 1.79 5.38
N SER A 356 5.89 1.87 4.18
CA SER A 356 6.62 2.19 2.94
C SER A 356 5.78 3.09 2.05
N VAL A 357 6.40 4.20 1.63
CA VAL A 357 5.83 5.21 0.74
C VAL A 357 5.66 4.66 -0.68
N LEU A 358 6.54 3.75 -1.11
CA LEU A 358 6.56 3.18 -2.47
C LEU A 358 5.28 2.43 -2.85
N VAL A 359 4.55 1.92 -1.85
CA VAL A 359 3.28 1.20 -2.06
C VAL A 359 2.18 2.15 -2.57
N GLY A 360 2.32 3.46 -2.31
CA GLY A 360 1.37 4.50 -2.74
C GLY A 360 1.51 4.92 -4.21
N ASN A 361 2.65 4.68 -4.85
CA ASN A 361 2.96 5.20 -6.20
C ASN A 361 1.91 4.82 -7.24
N VAL A 362 1.32 3.63 -7.14
CA VAL A 362 0.31 3.17 -8.09
C VAL A 362 -0.94 4.07 -8.12
N TYR A 363 -1.31 4.72 -7.02
CA TYR A 363 -2.47 5.62 -6.99
C TYR A 363 -2.16 6.98 -7.64
N PHE A 364 -0.90 7.42 -7.57
CA PHE A 364 -0.43 8.64 -8.24
C PHE A 364 -0.41 8.46 -9.76
N ASP A 365 0.05 7.31 -10.24
CA ASP A 365 0.06 6.97 -11.67
C ASP A 365 -1.34 6.97 -12.29
N GLN A 366 -2.37 6.68 -11.49
CA GLN A 366 -3.76 6.59 -11.93
C GLN A 366 -4.54 7.91 -11.80
N SER A 367 -4.00 8.94 -11.13
CA SER A 367 -4.74 10.18 -10.86
C SER A 367 -4.66 11.19 -12.02
N PRO A 368 -5.79 11.54 -12.67
CA PRO A 368 -5.81 12.58 -13.70
C PRO A 368 -5.46 13.96 -13.15
N ASN A 369 -5.77 14.23 -11.88
CA ASN A 369 -5.40 15.48 -11.21
C ASN A 369 -3.89 15.56 -10.99
N GLN A 370 -3.23 14.47 -10.60
CA GLN A 370 -1.77 14.45 -10.52
C GLN A 370 -1.13 14.56 -11.90
N ALA A 371 -1.67 13.89 -12.91
CA ALA A 371 -1.22 14.06 -14.29
C ALA A 371 -1.39 15.51 -14.76
N LYS A 372 -2.50 16.18 -14.41
CA LYS A 372 -2.72 17.60 -14.67
C LYS A 372 -1.74 18.47 -13.88
N LEU A 373 -1.52 18.21 -12.59
CA LEU A 373 -0.56 18.96 -11.76
C LEU A 373 0.86 18.83 -12.31
N VAL A 374 1.27 17.64 -12.73
CA VAL A 374 2.56 17.39 -13.40
C VAL A 374 2.60 18.09 -14.75
N ASN A 375 1.55 18.02 -15.57
CA ASN A 375 1.48 18.72 -16.86
C ASN A 375 1.52 20.25 -16.70
N ASP A 376 0.86 20.77 -15.66
CA ASP A 376 0.85 22.18 -15.28
C ASP A 376 2.22 22.60 -14.72
N ALA A 377 2.89 21.73 -13.95
CA ALA A 377 4.25 21.92 -13.42
C ALA A 377 5.29 22.00 -14.54
N LEU A 378 5.16 21.13 -15.53
CA LEU A 378 6.06 21.04 -16.68
C LEU A 378 5.75 22.08 -17.76
N ALA A 379 4.71 22.91 -17.55
CA ALA A 379 4.17 23.87 -18.51
C ALA A 379 3.91 23.23 -19.89
N ILE A 380 3.46 21.97 -19.90
CA ILE A 380 3.13 21.20 -21.12
C ILE A 380 1.72 21.57 -21.63
N SER A 381 0.86 22.12 -20.76
CA SER A 381 -0.50 22.52 -21.13
C SER A 381 -0.55 23.84 -21.91
N PRO A 382 -1.27 23.91 -23.06
CA PRO A 382 -1.40 25.11 -23.90
C PRO A 382 -2.15 26.28 -23.24
N VAL A 383 -2.73 26.07 -22.05
CA VAL A 383 -3.54 27.06 -21.30
C VAL A 383 -2.69 28.20 -20.73
N TYR A 384 -1.37 28.01 -20.54
CA TYR A 384 -0.47 29.05 -20.02
C TYR A 384 0.20 29.92 -21.10
N SER A 385 -0.41 30.03 -22.27
CA SER A 385 -0.07 30.99 -23.33
C SER A 385 -0.46 32.43 -22.98
N VAL A 386 -0.41 32.81 -21.70
CA VAL A 386 -0.54 34.22 -21.29
C VAL A 386 0.79 34.91 -21.56
N LEU A 387 0.94 35.36 -22.80
CA LEU A 387 1.96 36.30 -23.24
C LEU A 387 2.02 37.49 -22.29
N PRO A 388 3.23 37.99 -22.00
CA PRO A 388 3.46 39.42 -22.00
C PRO A 388 3.99 39.79 -23.39
N GLU A 389 3.32 40.71 -24.08
CA GLU A 389 3.74 41.38 -25.33
C GLU A 389 5.10 42.13 -25.23
N ILE A 390 5.95 41.80 -24.26
CA ILE A 390 7.06 42.63 -23.78
C ILE A 390 8.35 42.44 -24.60
N HIS A 391 8.50 41.37 -25.38
CA HIS A 391 9.83 40.97 -25.90
C HIS A 391 9.98 40.83 -27.42
N ARG A 392 8.96 41.21 -28.20
CA ARG A 392 8.94 41.00 -29.67
C ARG A 392 10.10 41.62 -30.47
N THR A 393 11.00 42.42 -29.89
CA THR A 393 11.95 43.25 -30.65
C THR A 393 13.41 43.27 -30.16
N ARG A 394 13.86 42.35 -29.29
CA ARG A 394 15.24 42.42 -28.73
C ARG A 394 16.00 41.09 -28.77
N LEU A 395 16.35 40.68 -29.98
CA LEU A 395 17.14 39.49 -30.27
C LEU A 395 18.58 39.87 -30.63
N ILE A 396 19.54 39.04 -30.22
CA ILE A 396 20.94 39.14 -30.62
C ILE A 396 21.38 37.79 -31.20
N ASP A 397 22.30 37.80 -32.17
CA ASP A 397 22.90 36.55 -32.63
C ASP A 397 24.08 36.14 -31.71
N LYS A 398 24.58 34.91 -31.88
CA LYS A 398 25.72 34.42 -31.10
C LYS A 398 27.00 35.24 -31.28
N ARG A 399 27.22 35.81 -32.47
CA ARG A 399 28.44 36.59 -32.76
C ARG A 399 28.40 37.93 -32.05
N ALA A 400 27.23 38.58 -32.03
CA ALA A 400 26.94 39.79 -31.29
C ALA A 400 27.07 39.56 -29.77
N LEU A 401 26.61 38.41 -29.25
CA LEU A 401 26.79 38.08 -27.83
C LEU A 401 28.28 37.99 -27.45
N MET A 402 29.12 37.37 -28.28
CA MET A 402 30.57 37.27 -28.05
C MET A 402 31.27 38.64 -28.05
N GLY A 403 30.70 39.64 -28.74
CA GLY A 403 31.19 41.01 -28.74
C GLY A 403 30.72 41.87 -27.56
N ILE A 404 29.81 41.35 -26.73
CA ILE A 404 29.31 42.03 -25.52
C ILE A 404 30.23 41.71 -24.33
N PRO A 405 30.62 42.71 -23.52
CA PRO A 405 31.42 42.49 -22.31
C PRO A 405 30.86 41.40 -21.40
N GLU A 406 31.73 40.54 -20.84
CA GLU A 406 31.33 39.40 -19.99
C GLU A 406 30.43 39.82 -18.82
N GLU A 407 30.68 41.00 -18.24
CA GLU A 407 29.87 41.60 -17.18
C GLU A 407 28.40 41.83 -17.54
N ARG A 408 28.04 41.76 -18.82
CA ARG A 408 26.67 41.89 -19.35
C ARG A 408 26.13 40.59 -19.93
N GLN A 409 26.96 39.56 -20.13
CA GLN A 409 26.50 38.26 -20.61
C GLN A 409 25.76 37.50 -19.51
N ILE A 410 24.79 36.66 -19.87
CA ILE A 410 23.94 35.95 -18.91
C ILE A 410 24.31 34.49 -18.77
N GLY A 411 24.69 34.11 -17.55
CA GLY A 411 24.89 32.73 -17.13
C GLY A 411 24.65 32.50 -15.63
N ALA A 412 24.30 31.28 -15.26
CA ALA A 412 24.14 30.79 -13.88
C ALA A 412 24.28 29.27 -13.81
N MET A 413 24.28 28.74 -12.59
CA MET A 413 24.33 27.30 -12.32
C MET A 413 23.16 26.87 -11.41
N PRO A 414 21.90 26.96 -11.87
CA PRO A 414 20.76 26.49 -11.09
C PRO A 414 20.92 25.00 -10.76
N HIS A 415 20.93 24.67 -9.46
CA HIS A 415 21.05 23.31 -8.94
C HIS A 415 22.21 22.48 -9.54
N GLY A 416 23.33 23.12 -9.87
CA GLY A 416 24.51 22.43 -10.40
C GLY A 416 24.49 22.22 -11.92
N SER A 417 23.45 22.64 -12.63
CA SER A 417 23.40 22.60 -14.11
C SER A 417 23.86 23.94 -14.69
N PRO A 418 24.95 23.99 -15.47
CA PRO A 418 25.43 25.24 -16.05
C PRO A 418 24.51 25.71 -17.18
N ILE A 419 23.93 26.91 -17.02
CA ILE A 419 23.17 27.62 -18.05
C ILE A 419 23.96 28.86 -18.42
N ALA A 420 24.51 28.92 -19.64
CA ALA A 420 25.26 30.07 -20.15
C ALA A 420 24.92 30.33 -21.61
N GLY A 421 25.20 31.54 -22.09
CA GLY A 421 25.01 31.91 -23.49
C GLY A 421 23.55 32.13 -23.90
N ILE A 422 22.65 32.30 -22.94
CA ILE A 422 21.21 32.50 -23.19
C ILE A 422 20.87 33.91 -23.69
N GLY A 423 21.81 34.86 -23.54
CA GLY A 423 21.58 36.26 -23.86
C GLY A 423 22.50 37.21 -23.12
N ALA A 424 22.23 38.50 -23.28
CA ALA A 424 22.90 39.59 -22.59
C ALA A 424 21.89 40.52 -21.89
N CYS A 425 22.40 41.41 -21.04
CA CYS A 425 21.64 42.44 -20.35
C CYS A 425 22.13 43.83 -20.75
N ASP A 426 21.21 44.79 -20.87
CA ASP A 426 21.56 46.21 -21.07
C ASP A 426 22.31 46.82 -19.86
N SER A 427 22.32 46.16 -18.70
CA SER A 427 23.00 46.60 -17.48
C SER A 427 23.99 45.53 -17.00
N PRO A 428 25.13 45.91 -16.40
CA PRO A 428 26.05 44.97 -15.78
C PRO A 428 25.35 44.07 -14.75
N GLN A 429 25.69 42.78 -14.74
CA GLN A 429 25.11 41.79 -13.84
C GLN A 429 25.34 42.11 -12.37
N SER A 430 26.48 42.72 -12.04
CA SER A 430 26.84 43.16 -10.69
C SER A 430 25.85 44.17 -10.08
N LEU A 431 25.08 44.86 -10.93
CA LEU A 431 24.08 45.84 -10.54
C LEU A 431 22.64 45.30 -10.62
N CYS A 432 22.45 44.04 -11.03
CA CYS A 432 21.14 43.45 -11.20
C CYS A 432 20.60 42.90 -9.87
N GLN A 433 19.50 43.47 -9.39
CA GLN A 433 18.79 42.99 -8.20
C GLN A 433 17.90 41.76 -8.49
N LYS A 434 17.79 41.33 -9.75
CA LYS A 434 17.07 40.11 -10.14
C LYS A 434 18.06 38.95 -10.26
N ASN A 435 18.10 38.10 -9.24
CA ASN A 435 18.93 36.90 -9.16
C ASN A 435 18.05 35.80 -8.53
N PRO A 436 17.79 34.63 -9.16
CA PRO A 436 18.56 33.95 -10.23
C PRO A 436 18.17 34.29 -11.68
N VAL A 437 19.02 33.84 -12.61
CA VAL A 437 18.91 33.93 -14.10
C VAL A 437 17.55 33.53 -14.66
N LEU A 438 16.77 32.74 -13.92
CA LEU A 438 15.37 32.41 -14.20
C LEU A 438 14.49 33.66 -14.36
N SER A 439 14.87 34.75 -13.70
CA SER A 439 14.19 36.04 -13.74
C SER A 439 14.47 36.84 -15.02
N CYS A 440 15.47 36.45 -15.81
CA CYS A 440 15.88 37.14 -17.05
C CYS A 440 14.81 37.01 -18.14
N TYR A 441 14.19 35.83 -18.29
CA TYR A 441 13.11 35.61 -19.26
C TYR A 441 11.91 36.54 -19.03
N GLY A 442 11.65 36.95 -17.79
CA GLY A 442 10.62 37.95 -17.45
C GLY A 442 11.12 39.41 -17.42
N CYS A 443 12.36 39.70 -17.82
CA CYS A 443 12.99 41.01 -17.66
C CYS A 443 13.03 41.81 -18.96
N ARG A 444 12.61 43.08 -18.94
CA ARG A 444 12.62 43.98 -20.12
C ARG A 444 14.03 44.30 -20.66
N LYS A 445 15.05 44.17 -19.83
CA LYS A 445 16.46 44.46 -20.18
C LYS A 445 17.17 43.25 -20.82
N PHE A 446 16.46 42.14 -21.01
CA PHE A 446 17.01 40.90 -21.53
C PHE A 446 17.07 40.93 -23.06
N LEU A 447 18.26 40.66 -23.59
CA LEU A 447 18.54 40.48 -25.01
C LEU A 447 18.76 38.99 -25.26
N ALA A 448 17.75 38.29 -25.79
CA ALA A 448 17.81 36.84 -25.97
C ALA A 448 18.63 36.47 -27.21
N VAL A 449 19.40 35.37 -27.13
CA VAL A 449 20.11 34.83 -28.30
C VAL A 449 19.13 34.15 -29.25
N SER A 450 19.26 34.36 -30.55
CA SER A 450 18.38 33.76 -31.57
C SER A 450 18.58 32.25 -31.83
N ASP A 451 19.20 31.50 -30.90
CA ASP A 451 19.43 30.06 -31.02
C ASP A 451 18.40 29.26 -30.23
N VAL A 452 17.47 28.62 -30.96
CA VAL A 452 16.44 27.71 -30.43
C VAL A 452 17.03 26.67 -29.47
N LYS A 453 18.19 26.09 -29.80
CA LYS A 453 18.75 24.95 -29.05
C LYS A 453 19.15 25.36 -27.63
N ILE A 454 19.62 26.59 -27.45
CA ILE A 454 20.02 27.12 -26.14
C ILE A 454 18.79 27.30 -25.25
N HIS A 455 17.70 27.85 -25.80
CA HIS A 455 16.47 28.05 -25.05
C HIS A 455 15.73 26.74 -24.76
N GLN A 456 15.79 25.77 -25.69
CA GLN A 456 15.26 24.42 -25.46
C GLN A 456 16.03 23.71 -24.34
N HIS A 457 17.36 23.81 -24.31
CA HIS A 457 18.17 23.24 -23.23
C HIS A 457 17.81 23.81 -21.85
N VAL A 458 17.49 25.11 -21.79
CA VAL A 458 17.02 25.75 -20.56
C VAL A 458 15.66 25.20 -20.13
N VAL A 459 14.71 25.06 -21.06
CA VAL A 459 13.40 24.44 -20.76
C VAL A 459 13.57 23.03 -20.22
N ASP A 460 14.39 22.20 -20.86
CA ASP A 460 14.59 20.81 -20.47
C ASP A 460 15.24 20.68 -19.09
N THR A 461 16.27 21.51 -18.83
CA THR A 461 16.95 21.57 -17.53
C THR A 461 15.99 21.98 -16.41
N LEU A 462 15.15 22.99 -16.65
CA LEU A 462 14.19 23.46 -15.65
C LEU A 462 13.05 22.46 -15.41
N ARG A 463 12.63 21.71 -16.43
CA ARG A 463 11.68 20.60 -16.27
C ARG A 463 12.26 19.50 -15.37
N THR A 464 13.53 19.15 -15.52
CA THR A 464 14.19 18.19 -14.62
C THR A 464 14.19 18.70 -13.18
N VAL A 465 14.55 19.97 -12.95
CA VAL A 465 14.51 20.58 -11.61
C VAL A 465 13.11 20.52 -11.01
N VAL A 466 12.06 20.87 -11.77
CA VAL A 466 10.67 20.79 -11.30
C VAL A 466 10.27 19.36 -10.94
N MET A 467 10.68 18.37 -11.74
CA MET A 467 10.44 16.96 -11.43
C MET A 467 11.14 16.50 -10.15
N ASP A 468 12.34 17.01 -9.87
CA ASP A 468 13.06 16.69 -8.64
C ASP A 468 12.40 17.34 -7.41
N PHE A 469 11.89 18.56 -7.54
CA PHE A 469 11.07 19.20 -6.51
C PHE A 469 9.78 18.42 -6.23
N PHE A 470 9.11 17.94 -7.28
CA PHE A 470 7.91 17.13 -7.15
C PHE A 470 8.20 15.79 -6.46
N LYS A 471 9.27 15.08 -6.87
CA LYS A 471 9.71 13.82 -6.25
C LYS A 471 10.12 13.98 -4.79
N ALA A 472 10.65 15.14 -4.41
CA ALA A 472 11.03 15.44 -3.03
C ALA A 472 9.84 15.85 -2.14
N GLY A 473 8.60 15.87 -2.66
CA GLY A 473 7.42 16.28 -1.91
C GLY A 473 7.34 17.78 -1.63
N LEU A 474 8.14 18.60 -2.32
CA LEU A 474 8.21 20.06 -2.16
C LEU A 474 7.33 20.82 -3.17
N GLY A 475 6.48 20.11 -3.92
CA GLY A 475 5.61 20.64 -4.98
C GLY A 475 4.34 21.35 -4.51
N ASP A 476 4.40 22.12 -3.41
CA ASP A 476 3.27 22.93 -2.95
C ASP A 476 3.09 24.15 -3.88
N GLU A 477 1.88 24.33 -4.45
CA GLU A 477 1.53 25.48 -5.29
C GLU A 477 1.71 26.83 -4.58
N ARG A 478 1.76 26.84 -3.24
CA ARG A 478 2.03 28.04 -2.44
C ARG A 478 3.51 28.39 -2.35
N SER A 479 4.40 27.51 -2.79
CA SER A 479 5.84 27.77 -2.78
C SER A 479 6.18 28.86 -3.81
N PRO A 480 6.71 30.03 -3.37
CA PRO A 480 7.06 31.11 -4.28
C PRO A 480 8.11 30.69 -5.32
N ALA A 481 9.00 29.75 -4.96
CA ALA A 481 10.02 29.21 -5.85
C ALA A 481 9.42 28.34 -6.96
N TYR A 482 8.40 27.54 -6.64
CA TYR A 482 7.71 26.68 -7.60
C TYR A 482 6.91 27.50 -8.64
N VAL A 483 6.20 28.53 -8.18
CA VAL A 483 5.47 29.47 -9.06
C VAL A 483 6.44 30.24 -9.97
N GLN A 484 7.60 30.65 -9.44
CA GLN A 484 8.64 31.32 -10.22
C GLN A 484 9.21 30.41 -11.31
N LEU A 485 9.53 29.15 -10.99
CA LEU A 485 10.03 28.17 -11.94
C LEU A 485 9.02 27.91 -13.07
N LYS A 486 7.74 27.68 -12.73
CA LYS A 486 6.66 27.49 -13.70
C LYS A 486 6.55 28.65 -14.67
N ARG A 487 6.55 29.89 -14.16
CA ARG A 487 6.50 31.11 -14.98
C ARG A 487 7.72 31.22 -15.91
N THR A 488 8.91 30.89 -15.43
CA THR A 488 10.13 30.92 -16.23
C THR A 488 10.10 29.88 -17.35
N ILE A 489 9.64 28.65 -17.08
CA ILE A 489 9.53 27.59 -18.09
C ILE A 489 8.56 28.03 -19.20
N SER A 490 7.39 28.57 -18.86
CA SER A 490 6.42 29.05 -19.84
C SER A 490 6.99 30.15 -20.75
N ILE A 491 7.73 31.11 -20.18
CA ILE A 491 8.33 32.18 -20.98
C ILE A 491 9.46 31.64 -21.87
N ALA A 492 10.32 30.76 -21.35
CA ALA A 492 11.40 30.15 -22.14
C ALA A 492 10.86 29.27 -23.28
N GLN A 493 9.75 28.55 -23.05
CA GLN A 493 9.06 27.77 -24.08
C GLN A 493 8.48 28.68 -25.17
N ALA A 494 7.93 29.85 -24.82
CA ALA A 494 7.46 30.81 -25.81
C ALA A 494 8.59 31.33 -26.75
N PHE A 495 9.81 31.51 -26.22
CA PHE A 495 10.98 31.81 -27.06
C PHE A 495 11.29 30.67 -28.04
N VAL A 496 11.29 29.42 -27.54
CA VAL A 496 11.52 28.24 -28.38
C VAL A 496 10.50 28.15 -29.52
N ASP A 497 9.23 28.36 -29.23
CA ASP A 497 8.16 28.24 -30.22
C ASP A 497 8.26 29.38 -31.25
N GLN A 498 8.54 30.61 -30.80
CA GLN A 498 8.78 31.76 -31.69
C GLN A 498 9.95 31.51 -32.66
N PHE A 499 11.08 30.97 -32.17
CA PHE A 499 12.24 30.71 -33.02
C PHE A 499 12.04 29.51 -33.96
N LYS A 500 11.08 28.62 -33.69
CA LYS A 500 10.70 27.53 -34.60
C LYS A 500 9.77 28.02 -35.73
N GLU A 501 8.97 29.05 -35.48
CA GLU A 501 8.04 29.64 -36.45
C GLU A 501 8.69 30.64 -37.41
N GLN A 502 9.88 31.17 -37.08
CA GLN A 502 10.65 32.03 -38.00
C GLN A 502 11.43 31.15 -39.00
N PRO A 503 11.12 31.20 -40.32
CA PRO A 503 11.93 30.52 -41.31
C PRO A 503 13.32 31.15 -41.36
N SER A 504 14.33 30.29 -41.48
CA SER A 504 15.75 30.61 -41.68
C SER A 504 16.01 31.64 -42.78
#